data_AF-A0A522A1V1-F1
#
_entry.id   AF-A0A522A1V1-F1
#
_cell.length_a   1.000
_cell.length_b   1.000
_cell.length_c   1.000
_cell.angle_alpha   90.00
_cell.angle_beta   90.00
_cell.angle_gamma   90.00
#
_symmetry.space_group_name_H-M   'P 1'
#
loop_
_entity.id
_entity.type
_entity.pdbx_description
1 polymer ?
#
loop_
_entity_poly.entity_id
_entity_poly.type
_entity_poly.pdbx_seq_one_letter_code
_entity_poly.pdbx_strand_id
1 'polypeptide(L)'
;MITPGQLRAARALLDIDQRTLADLAGVSLPTIQRMEASDGYVRGVVDTLTKVVEALERAGIELISENTVSMAGGRGVRLRSSRPTLTRSRPTKSREKPKPESSPHLNRE
;
A
#
# COMPACT_ATOMS: atom_id res chain seq x y z
N MET A 1 12.35 7.06 -9.16
CA MET A 1 12.34 6.33 -10.47
C MET A 1 12.59 4.86 -10.22
N ILE A 2 11.92 3.96 -10.94
CA ILE A 2 12.04 2.50 -10.81
C ILE A 2 12.88 1.92 -11.95
N THR A 3 13.48 0.75 -11.74
CA THR A 3 14.19 0.01 -12.79
C THR A 3 13.38 -1.21 -13.27
N PRO A 4 13.63 -1.72 -14.49
CA PRO A 4 13.06 -2.98 -14.97
C PRO A 4 13.42 -4.16 -14.06
N GLY A 5 14.62 -4.14 -13.47
CA GLY A 5 15.05 -5.14 -12.50
C GLY A 5 14.17 -5.16 -11.24
N GLN A 6 13.82 -3.97 -10.71
CA GLN A 6 12.89 -3.86 -9.60
C GLN A 6 11.48 -4.36 -9.97
N LEU A 7 11.03 -4.10 -11.20
CA LEU A 7 9.72 -4.55 -11.67
C LEU A 7 9.63 -6.10 -11.74
N ARG A 8 10.65 -6.74 -12.35
CA ARG A 8 10.73 -8.21 -12.42
C ARG A 8 10.85 -8.84 -11.03
N ALA A 9 11.68 -8.26 -10.16
CA ALA A 9 11.85 -8.75 -8.79
C ALA A 9 10.55 -8.65 -7.98
N ALA A 10 9.81 -7.54 -8.11
CA ALA A 10 8.52 -7.38 -7.45
C ALA A 10 7.50 -8.43 -7.88
N ARG A 11 7.41 -8.73 -9.19
CA ARG A 11 6.56 -9.81 -9.69
C ARG A 11 6.97 -11.17 -9.16
N ALA A 12 8.26 -11.46 -9.14
CA ALA A 12 8.78 -12.72 -8.61
C ALA A 12 8.43 -12.90 -7.12
N LEU A 13 8.50 -11.83 -6.32
CA LEU A 13 8.11 -11.86 -4.91
C LEU A 13 6.60 -12.05 -4.70
N LEU A 14 5.78 -11.58 -5.64
CA LEU A 14 4.32 -11.72 -5.62
C LEU A 14 3.83 -13.03 -6.27
N ASP A 15 4.71 -13.79 -6.92
CA ASP A 15 4.38 -14.97 -7.72
C ASP A 15 3.34 -14.68 -8.82
N ILE A 16 3.50 -13.56 -9.54
CA ILE A 16 2.59 -13.13 -10.61
C ILE A 16 3.27 -12.96 -11.97
N ASP A 17 2.52 -13.21 -13.03
CA ASP A 17 2.94 -12.96 -14.41
C ASP A 17 2.75 -11.49 -14.83
N GLN A 18 3.22 -11.14 -16.03
CA GLN A 18 3.10 -9.77 -16.56
C GLN A 18 1.65 -9.34 -16.79
N ARG A 19 0.76 -10.28 -17.14
CA ARG A 19 -0.66 -10.00 -17.42
C ARG A 19 -1.37 -9.64 -16.12
N THR A 20 -1.16 -10.43 -15.08
CA THR A 20 -1.71 -10.16 -13.74
C THR A 20 -1.24 -8.81 -13.21
N LEU A 21 0.04 -8.45 -13.39
CA LEU A 21 0.51 -7.11 -13.04
C LEU A 21 -0.17 -6.00 -13.83
N ALA A 22 -0.37 -6.21 -15.14
CA ALA A 22 -1.06 -5.24 -16.00
C ALA A 22 -2.49 -5.01 -15.52
N ASP A 23 -3.21 -6.08 -15.17
CA ASP A 23 -4.57 -6.03 -14.66
C ASP A 23 -4.64 -5.32 -13.30
N LEU A 24 -3.73 -5.63 -12.37
CA LEU A 24 -3.64 -4.97 -11.05
C LEU A 24 -3.35 -3.46 -11.15
N ALA A 25 -2.59 -3.06 -12.16
CA ALA A 25 -2.24 -1.67 -12.42
C ALA A 25 -3.23 -0.93 -13.33
N GLY A 26 -4.18 -1.62 -13.96
CA GLY A 26 -5.10 -1.02 -14.92
C GLY A 26 -4.39 -0.45 -16.15
N VAL A 27 -3.34 -1.14 -16.62
CA VAL A 27 -2.57 -0.77 -17.82
C VAL A 27 -2.55 -1.93 -18.82
N SER A 28 -2.13 -1.69 -20.05
CA SER A 28 -2.07 -2.74 -21.06
C SER A 28 -0.84 -3.65 -20.87
N LEU A 29 -0.96 -4.95 -21.21
CA LEU A 29 0.17 -5.88 -21.19
C LEU A 29 1.40 -5.39 -21.98
N PRO A 30 1.27 -4.81 -23.20
CA PRO A 30 2.41 -4.23 -23.92
C PRO A 30 3.11 -3.10 -23.16
N THR A 31 2.40 -2.41 -22.27
CA THR A 31 2.99 -1.39 -21.41
C THR A 31 3.93 -2.02 -20.39
N ILE A 32 3.48 -3.06 -19.69
CA ILE A 32 4.35 -3.81 -18.74
C ILE A 32 5.55 -4.42 -19.47
N GLN A 33 5.34 -5.03 -20.65
CA GLN A 33 6.42 -5.60 -21.46
C GLN A 33 7.49 -4.56 -21.83
N ARG A 34 7.08 -3.37 -22.30
CA ARG A 34 8.01 -2.27 -22.59
C ARG A 34 8.75 -1.79 -21.34
N MET A 35 8.06 -1.69 -20.20
CA MET A 35 8.68 -1.28 -18.93
C MET A 35 9.75 -2.29 -18.49
N GLU A 36 9.49 -3.60 -18.63
CA GLU A 36 10.45 -4.66 -18.28
C GLU A 36 11.62 -4.81 -19.27
N ALA A 37 11.41 -4.43 -20.53
CA ALA A 37 12.43 -4.46 -21.58
C ALA A 37 13.25 -3.17 -21.69
N SER A 38 12.91 -2.12 -20.93
CA SER A 38 13.61 -0.84 -20.95
C SER A 38 15.05 -0.98 -20.43
N ASP A 39 15.98 -0.16 -20.90
CA ASP A 39 17.33 -0.07 -20.34
C ASP A 39 17.43 1.02 -19.27
N GLY A 40 18.01 0.66 -18.12
CA GLY A 40 18.23 1.58 -17.00
C GLY A 40 16.96 1.91 -16.24
N TYR A 41 16.44 3.14 -16.38
CA TYR A 41 15.19 3.55 -15.76
C TYR A 41 14.02 3.31 -16.68
N VAL A 42 12.89 2.89 -16.12
CA VAL A 42 11.64 2.82 -16.87
C VAL A 42 11.26 4.25 -17.28
N ARG A 43 11.39 4.54 -18.58
CA ARG A 43 11.00 5.82 -19.18
C ARG A 43 9.57 5.69 -19.70
N GLY A 44 8.70 6.61 -19.31
CA GLY A 44 7.30 6.56 -19.69
C GLY A 44 6.47 7.70 -19.15
N VAL A 45 5.18 7.66 -19.45
CA VAL A 45 4.17 8.59 -18.93
C VAL A 45 4.09 8.42 -17.41
N VAL A 46 4.28 9.52 -16.68
CA VAL A 46 4.31 9.53 -15.20
C VAL A 46 3.09 8.86 -14.60
N ASP A 47 1.90 9.11 -15.15
CA ASP A 47 0.63 8.49 -14.70
C ASP A 47 0.67 6.96 -14.75
N THR A 48 1.18 6.38 -15.84
CA THR A 48 1.32 4.92 -15.99
C THR A 48 2.28 4.35 -14.97
N LEU A 49 3.40 5.04 -14.74
CA LEU A 49 4.39 4.63 -13.75
C LEU A 49 3.79 4.62 -12.34
N THR A 50 3.06 5.68 -11.98
CA THR A 50 2.37 5.79 -10.69
C THR A 50 1.39 4.63 -10.48
N LYS A 51 0.55 4.32 -11.47
CA LYS A 51 -0.40 3.20 -11.40
C LYS A 51 0.27 1.85 -11.12
N VAL A 52 1.39 1.58 -11.77
CA VAL A 52 2.15 0.33 -11.57
C VAL A 52 2.77 0.28 -10.17
N VAL A 53 3.36 1.38 -9.70
CA VAL A 53 3.94 1.46 -8.35
C VAL A 53 2.86 1.26 -7.29
N GLU A 54 1.73 1.96 -7.39
CA GLU A 54 0.61 1.82 -6.47
C GLU A 54 0.04 0.40 -6.46
N ALA A 55 -0.06 -0.25 -7.63
CA ALA A 55 -0.52 -1.63 -7.71
C ALA A 55 0.41 -2.60 -6.96
N LEU A 56 1.72 -2.45 -7.13
CA LEU A 56 2.71 -3.23 -6.38
C LEU A 56 2.61 -2.96 -4.88
N GLU A 57 2.47 -1.70 -4.48
CA GLU A 57 2.33 -1.33 -3.06
C GLU A 57 1.08 -1.92 -2.42
N ARG A 58 -0.07 -1.86 -3.11
CA ARG A 58 -1.32 -2.50 -2.67
C ARG A 58 -1.20 -4.02 -2.59
N ALA A 59 -0.42 -4.63 -3.47
CA ALA A 59 -0.13 -6.07 -3.46
C ALA A 59 0.84 -6.47 -2.33
N GLY A 60 1.41 -5.52 -1.59
CA GLY A 60 2.29 -5.77 -0.46
C GLY A 60 3.78 -5.64 -0.75
N ILE A 61 4.15 -5.03 -1.87
CA ILE A 61 5.54 -4.71 -2.21
C ILE A 61 5.91 -3.32 -1.69
N GLU A 62 7.19 -3.14 -1.35
CA GLU A 62 7.79 -1.84 -1.16
C GLU A 62 9.05 -1.74 -2.02
N LEU A 63 9.11 -0.68 -2.83
CA LEU A 63 10.24 -0.38 -3.69
C LEU A 63 11.23 0.50 -2.94
N ILE A 64 12.45 0.02 -2.78
CA ILE A 64 13.54 0.74 -2.12
C ILE A 64 14.23 1.60 -3.19
N SER A 65 14.25 2.91 -3.00
CA SER A 65 14.99 3.83 -3.86
C SER A 65 16.45 3.93 -3.42
N GLU A 66 17.32 4.38 -4.31
CA GLU A 66 18.77 4.51 -4.08
C GLU A 66 19.12 5.38 -2.85
N ASN A 67 18.25 6.31 -2.49
CA ASN A 67 18.38 7.23 -1.35
C ASN A 67 17.49 6.85 -0.16
N THR A 68 16.81 5.70 -0.20
CA THR A 68 16.04 5.19 0.93
C THR A 68 17.00 4.56 1.94
N VAL A 69 16.80 4.82 3.24
CA VAL A 69 17.62 4.25 4.32
C VAL A 69 17.51 2.72 4.29
N SER A 70 18.51 2.09 3.69
CA SER A 70 18.78 0.66 3.71
C SER A 70 20.17 0.51 4.33
N MET A 71 20.37 -0.49 5.20
CA MET A 71 21.65 -0.69 5.90
C MET A 71 22.87 -0.77 4.96
N ALA A 72 22.66 -1.25 3.72
CA ALA A 72 23.69 -1.33 2.67
C ALA A 72 23.49 -0.30 1.54
N GLY A 73 22.42 0.51 1.59
CA GLY A 73 22.02 1.41 0.50
C GLY A 73 21.50 0.67 -0.74
N GLY A 74 21.30 1.42 -1.83
CA GLY A 74 20.96 0.88 -3.14
C GLY A 74 19.48 0.56 -3.37
N ARG A 75 19.16 0.32 -4.64
CA ARG A 75 17.79 0.04 -5.09
C ARG A 75 17.41 -1.41 -4.80
N GLY A 76 16.18 -1.62 -4.37
CA GLY A 76 15.72 -2.96 -3.99
C GLY A 76 14.22 -3.10 -4.01
N VAL A 77 13.76 -4.30 -3.65
CA VAL A 77 12.35 -4.65 -3.52
C VAL A 77 12.21 -5.50 -2.26
N ARG A 78 11.20 -5.23 -1.44
CA ARG A 78 10.87 -6.04 -0.26
C ARG A 78 9.38 -6.30 -0.15
N LEU A 79 9.04 -7.36 0.57
CA LEU A 79 7.68 -7.58 1.07
C LEU A 79 7.43 -6.68 2.27
N ARG A 80 6.23 -6.10 2.37
CA ARG A 80 5.79 -5.35 3.55
C ARG A 80 5.47 -6.32 4.69
N SER A 81 6.02 -6.08 5.88
CA SER A 81 5.79 -6.92 7.08
C SER A 81 4.35 -6.86 7.62
N SER A 82 3.54 -5.93 7.15
CA SER A 82 2.12 -5.87 7.48
C SER A 82 1.32 -5.64 6.20
N ARG A 83 0.32 -6.50 5.96
CA ARG A 83 -0.84 -6.07 5.16
C ARG A 83 -1.33 -4.78 5.82
N PRO A 84 -1.64 -3.70 5.07
CA PRO A 84 -2.20 -2.52 5.70
C PRO A 84 -3.45 -2.99 6.43
N THR A 85 -3.37 -3.04 7.75
CA THR A 85 -4.53 -3.19 8.61
C THR A 85 -5.33 -1.96 8.30
N LEU A 86 -6.33 -2.09 7.41
CA LEU A 86 -7.47 -1.18 7.37
C LEU A 86 -7.92 -1.11 8.81
N THR A 87 -7.55 -0.04 9.50
CA THR A 87 -8.01 0.21 10.85
C THR A 87 -9.53 0.29 10.69
N ARG A 88 -10.25 -0.80 11.00
CA ARG A 88 -11.67 -0.73 11.22
C ARG A 88 -11.76 0.14 12.45
N SER A 89 -11.99 1.43 12.22
CA SER A 89 -12.43 2.38 13.23
C SER A 89 -13.57 1.69 13.98
N ARG A 90 -13.24 1.16 15.16
CA ARG A 90 -14.24 0.63 16.09
C ARG A 90 -15.19 1.79 16.35
N PRO A 91 -16.51 1.64 16.16
CA PRO A 91 -17.44 2.67 16.61
C PRO A 91 -17.25 2.79 18.12
N THR A 92 -16.83 3.96 18.57
CA THR A 92 -16.76 4.31 19.99
C THR A 92 -18.18 4.21 20.52
N LYS A 93 -18.45 3.21 21.35
CA LYS A 93 -19.72 3.08 22.07
C LYS A 93 -19.88 4.36 22.89
N SER A 94 -20.79 5.23 22.45
CA SER A 94 -21.17 6.46 23.13
C SER A 94 -21.44 6.13 24.59
N ARG A 95 -20.65 6.74 25.48
CA ARG A 95 -20.82 6.68 26.93
C ARG A 95 -22.18 7.31 27.25
N GLU A 96 -23.20 6.49 27.38
CA GLU A 96 -24.50 6.90 27.89
C GLU A 96 -24.28 7.37 29.34
N LYS A 97 -24.45 8.68 29.57
CA LYS A 97 -24.34 9.25 30.92
C LYS A 97 -25.44 8.65 31.80
N PRO A 98 -25.14 8.19 33.03
CA PRO A 98 -26.18 7.74 33.93
C PRO A 98 -27.10 8.91 34.30
N LYS A 99 -28.40 8.65 34.26
CA LYS A 99 -29.47 9.56 34.69
C LYS A 99 -29.29 9.89 36.19
N PRO A 100 -29.39 11.16 36.63
CA PRO A 100 -29.28 11.46 38.05
C PRO A 100 -30.49 10.87 38.79
N GLU A 101 -30.20 10.04 39.79
CA GLU A 101 -31.15 9.55 40.77
C GLU A 101 -31.80 10.74 41.48
N SER A 102 -33.13 10.81 41.44
CA SER A 102 -33.92 11.71 42.25
C SER A 102 -33.85 11.25 43.71
N SER A 103 -33.06 11.96 44.53
CA SER A 103 -33.05 11.78 45.99
C SER A 103 -34.47 11.96 46.57
N PRO A 104 -34.96 11.04 47.41
CA PRO A 104 -36.15 11.26 48.19
C PRO A 104 -35.81 11.83 49.57
N HIS A 105 -36.83 12.44 50.20
CA HIS A 105 -36.91 12.95 51.57
C HIS A 105 -36.31 14.35 51.77
N LEU A 106 -36.99 15.30 52.41
CA LEU A 106 -37.75 15.18 53.65
C LEU A 106 -38.60 16.44 53.84
N ASN A 107 -39.93 16.34 53.84
CA ASN A 107 -40.76 17.37 54.49
C ASN A 107 -41.10 16.83 55.89
N ARG A 108 -40.45 17.45 56.88
CA ARG A 108 -40.85 17.43 58.28
C ARG A 108 -41.73 18.65 58.53
N GLU A 109 -42.80 18.40 59.28
CA GLU A 109 -43.65 19.33 60.04
C GLU A 109 -44.71 20.12 59.25
#